data_AF-A0A2N9NK48-F1
#
_entry.id   AF-A0A2N9NK48-F1
#
_cell.length_a   1.000
_cell.length_b   1.000
_cell.length_c   1.000
_cell.angle_alpha   90.00
_cell.angle_beta   90.00
_cell.angle_gamma   90.00
#
_symmetry.space_group_name_H-M   'P 1'
#
loop_
_entity.id
_entity.type
_entity.pdbx_description
1 polymer ?
#
loop_
_entity_poly.entity_id
_entity_poly.type
_entity_poly.pdbx_seq_one_letter_code
_entity_poly.pdbx_strand_id
1 'polypeptide(L)'
;MSADQVPERPALRTAEEILRTIYGDDLKGCTVSLETIAALIDKSSGQALPRELLDLYEKVVEAVHLLSTPPKPEKLTTPEELRTLLGERLDAIHTLTTRTMGTLARVKAQQGGNQPV
;
A
#
# COMPACT_ATOMS: atom_id res chain seq x y z
N MET A 1 30.39 0.37 -21.90
CA MET A 1 29.72 1.69 -21.79
C MET A 1 28.32 1.42 -21.33
N SER A 2 28.10 1.46 -20.01
CA SER A 2 26.79 1.21 -19.41
C SER A 2 26.07 2.54 -19.31
N ALA A 3 24.97 2.70 -20.03
CA ALA A 3 24.05 3.80 -19.84
C ALA A 3 23.31 3.56 -18.52
N ASP A 4 23.61 4.37 -17.51
CA ASP A 4 22.75 4.56 -16.34
C ASP A 4 21.39 5.07 -16.85
N GLN A 5 20.42 4.16 -16.97
CA GLN A 5 19.02 4.55 -17.04
C GLN A 5 18.60 4.96 -15.64
N VAL A 6 18.88 6.22 -15.28
CA VAL A 6 18.30 6.85 -14.10
C VAL A 6 16.79 6.72 -14.24
N PRO A 7 16.07 6.10 -13.28
CA PRO A 7 14.63 5.96 -13.36
C PRO A 7 14.01 7.36 -13.44
N GLU A 8 13.40 7.68 -14.58
CA GLU A 8 12.67 8.94 -14.79
C GLU A 8 11.59 9.05 -13.70
N ARG A 9 11.71 10.08 -12.86
CA ARG A 9 10.75 10.30 -11.77
C ARG A 9 9.44 10.80 -12.39
N PRO A 10 8.29 10.15 -12.14
CA PRO A 10 7.01 10.53 -12.73
C PRO A 10 6.65 12.00 -12.45
N ALA A 11 7.01 12.52 -11.27
CA ALA A 11 6.80 13.92 -10.92
C ALA A 11 7.62 14.92 -11.76
N LEU A 12 8.80 14.55 -12.27
CA LEU A 12 9.57 15.40 -13.18
C LEU A 12 8.86 15.52 -14.53
N ARG A 13 8.35 14.40 -15.07
CA ARG A 13 7.60 14.41 -16.33
C ARG A 13 6.31 15.23 -16.21
N THR A 14 5.56 15.04 -15.12
CA THR A 14 4.35 15.83 -14.85
C THR A 14 4.67 17.31 -14.65
N ALA A 15 5.76 17.65 -13.95
CA ALA A 15 6.22 19.03 -13.82
C ALA A 15 6.55 19.66 -15.18
N GLU A 16 7.20 18.91 -16.06
CA GLU A 16 7.53 19.36 -17.41
C GLU A 16 6.29 19.64 -18.26
N GLU A 17 5.32 18.72 -18.26
CA GLU A 17 4.05 18.88 -18.98
C GLU A 17 3.26 20.10 -18.49
N ILE A 18 3.22 20.31 -17.18
CA ILE A 18 2.58 21.50 -16.58
C ILE A 18 3.27 22.77 -17.05
N LEU A 19 4.60 22.81 -16.99
CA LEU A 19 5.37 23.99 -17.38
C LEU A 19 5.24 24.29 -18.88
N ARG A 20 5.29 23.28 -19.74
CA ARG A 20 5.07 23.44 -21.19
C ARG A 20 3.65 23.90 -21.51
N THR A 21 2.65 23.45 -20.76
CA THR A 21 1.26 23.89 -20.96
C THR A 21 1.08 25.38 -20.62
N ILE A 22 1.79 25.89 -19.61
CA ILE A 22 1.65 27.28 -19.14
C ILE A 22 2.54 28.25 -19.93
N TYR A 23 3.77 27.85 -20.23
CA TYR A 23 4.80 28.73 -20.80
C TYR A 23 5.21 28.38 -22.24
N GLY A 24 4.67 27.29 -22.81
CA GLY A 24 5.13 26.76 -24.10
C GLY A 24 6.45 25.99 -24.00
N ASP A 25 6.93 25.47 -25.13
CA ASP A 25 8.13 24.60 -25.16
C ASP A 25 9.44 25.33 -24.78
N ASP A 26 9.48 26.65 -24.88
CA ASP A 26 10.68 27.45 -24.60
C ASP A 26 10.77 27.94 -23.15
N LEU A 27 9.73 27.69 -22.34
CA LEU A 27 9.62 28.04 -20.93
C LEU A 27 9.96 29.51 -20.63
N LYS A 28 9.83 30.42 -21.60
CA LYS A 28 10.23 31.81 -21.42
C LYS A 28 9.38 32.50 -20.36
N GLY A 29 10.07 33.14 -19.42
CA GLY A 29 9.42 33.82 -18.28
C GLY A 29 9.10 32.89 -17.11
N CYS A 30 9.45 31.60 -17.19
CA CYS A 30 9.35 30.70 -16.05
C CYS A 30 10.43 31.03 -15.02
N THR A 31 10.01 31.44 -13.82
CA THR A 31 10.92 31.78 -12.70
C THR A 31 11.17 30.62 -11.75
N VAL A 32 10.53 29.47 -11.99
CA VAL A 32 10.56 28.30 -11.11
C VAL A 32 11.20 27.11 -11.83
N SER A 33 12.05 26.36 -11.12
CA SER A 33 12.70 25.20 -11.71
C SER A 33 11.75 24.00 -11.78
N LEU A 34 12.00 23.13 -12.76
CA LEU A 34 11.23 21.91 -12.97
C LEU A 34 11.33 20.97 -11.75
N GLU A 35 12.49 20.91 -11.11
CA GLU A 35 12.73 20.14 -9.89
C GLU A 35 11.92 20.68 -8.71
N THR A 36 11.71 22.01 -8.65
CA THR A 36 10.92 22.65 -7.59
C THR A 36 9.46 22.22 -7.70
N ILE A 37 8.92 22.16 -8.92
CA ILE A 37 7.55 21.72 -9.19
C ILE A 37 7.44 20.21 -8.97
N ALA A 38 8.41 19.43 -9.45
CA ALA A 38 8.44 17.99 -9.21
C ALA A 38 8.48 17.66 -7.72
N ALA A 39 9.25 18.39 -6.91
CA ALA A 39 9.27 18.21 -5.46
C ALA A 39 7.92 18.59 -4.80
N LEU A 40 7.20 19.58 -5.32
CA LEU A 40 5.84 19.91 -4.86
C LEU A 40 4.84 18.82 -5.24
N ILE A 41 4.94 18.29 -6.46
CA ILE A 41 4.14 17.16 -6.94
C ILE A 41 4.42 15.94 -6.07
N ASP A 42 5.69 15.57 -5.85
CA ASP A 42 6.10 14.47 -4.97
C ASP A 42 5.60 14.64 -3.54
N LYS A 43 5.65 15.87 -3.01
CA LYS A 43 5.13 16.20 -1.68
C LYS A 43 3.61 16.05 -1.58
N SER A 44 2.89 16.28 -2.68
CA SER A 44 1.43 16.07 -2.78
C SER A 44 1.03 14.65 -3.15
N SER A 45 1.91 13.91 -3.83
CA SER A 45 1.72 12.53 -4.27
C SER A 45 2.24 11.51 -3.27
N GLY A 46 2.69 11.97 -2.10
CA GLY A 46 2.92 11.15 -0.91
C GLY A 46 1.65 10.37 -0.58
N GLN A 47 1.48 9.22 -1.24
CA GLN A 47 0.52 8.20 -0.93
C GLN A 47 0.96 7.59 0.39
N ALA A 48 0.79 8.34 1.48
CA ALA A 48 0.58 7.71 2.75
C ALA A 48 -0.57 6.73 2.52
N LEU A 49 -0.32 5.45 2.78
CA LEU A 49 -1.40 4.48 2.86
C LEU A 49 -2.48 5.12 3.75
N PRO A 50 -3.75 5.13 3.31
CA PRO A 50 -4.83 5.68 4.13
C PRO A 50 -4.69 5.14 5.54
N ARG A 51 -4.86 5.99 6.55
CA ARG A 51 -4.69 5.60 7.95
C ARG A 51 -5.53 4.36 8.28
N GLU A 52 -6.72 4.29 7.69
CA GLU A 52 -7.65 3.18 7.80
C GLU A 52 -7.09 1.85 7.25
N LEU A 53 -6.24 1.91 6.21
CA LEU A 53 -5.57 0.73 5.64
C LEU A 53 -4.39 0.28 6.51
N LEU A 54 -3.67 1.22 7.13
CA LEU A 54 -2.65 0.92 8.12
C LEU A 54 -3.27 0.29 9.38
N ASP A 55 -4.36 0.87 9.89
CA ASP A 55 -5.09 0.34 11.04
C ASP A 55 -5.65 -1.07 10.72
N LEU A 56 -6.19 -1.29 9.52
CA LEU A 56 -6.62 -2.62 9.08
C LEU A 56 -5.45 -3.61 9.06
N TYR A 57 -4.30 -3.22 8.51
CA TYR A 57 -3.12 -4.06 8.45
C TYR A 57 -2.63 -4.42 9.86
N GLU A 58 -2.55 -3.43 10.76
CA GLU A 58 -2.18 -3.63 12.16
C GLU A 58 -3.10 -4.68 12.82
N LYS A 59 -4.43 -4.52 12.70
CA LYS A 59 -5.40 -5.45 13.29
C LYS A 59 -5.31 -6.86 12.71
N VAL A 60 -5.06 -6.99 11.41
CA VAL A 60 -4.87 -8.31 10.78
C VAL A 60 -3.61 -8.98 11.32
N VAL A 61 -2.50 -8.25 11.43
CA VAL A 61 -1.23 -8.79 11.97
C VAL A 61 -1.39 -9.16 13.44
N GLU A 62 -2.03 -8.33 14.27
CA GLU A 62 -2.34 -8.65 15.67
C GLU A 62 -3.16 -9.94 15.80
N ALA A 63 -4.21 -10.09 14.98
CA ALA A 63 -5.08 -11.27 15.02
C ALA A 63 -4.32 -12.53 14.59
N VAL A 64 -3.50 -12.46 13.53
CA VAL A 64 -2.64 -13.58 13.12
C VAL A 64 -1.64 -13.93 14.22
N HIS A 65 -0.99 -12.93 14.81
CA HIS A 65 -0.05 -13.15 15.91
C HIS A 65 -0.72 -13.88 17.09
N LEU A 66 -1.92 -13.46 17.49
CA LEU A 66 -2.68 -14.12 18.55
C LEU A 66 -3.03 -15.57 18.21
N LEU A 67 -3.52 -15.82 16.99
CA LEU A 67 -3.91 -17.16 16.55
C LEU A 67 -2.71 -18.10 16.40
N SER A 68 -1.56 -17.58 15.98
CA SER A 68 -0.31 -18.31 15.84
C SER A 68 0.48 -18.46 17.14
N THR A 69 0.15 -17.72 18.20
CA THR A 69 0.84 -17.82 19.50
C THR A 69 0.49 -19.13 20.20
N PRO A 70 1.45 -20.02 20.48
CA PRO A 70 1.17 -21.32 21.10
C PRO A 70 0.35 -21.19 22.40
N PRO A 71 -0.64 -22.08 22.63
CA PRO A 71 -1.35 -22.14 23.89
C PRO A 71 -0.40 -22.49 25.04
N LYS A 72 -0.62 -21.90 26.22
CA LYS A 72 0.14 -22.25 27.42
C LYS A 72 -0.12 -23.73 27.78
N PRO A 73 0.90 -24.50 28.17
CA PRO A 73 0.75 -25.93 28.49
C PRO A 73 -0.25 -26.17 29.63
N GLU A 74 -0.42 -25.20 30.54
CA GLU A 74 -1.39 -25.23 31.64
C GLU A 74 -2.86 -25.18 31.19
N LYS A 75 -3.13 -24.81 29.92
CA LYS A 75 -4.49 -24.65 29.38
C LYS A 75 -4.96 -25.84 28.54
N LEU A 76 -4.11 -26.85 28.35
CA LEU A 76 -4.42 -28.01 27.53
C LEU A 76 -4.22 -29.28 28.33
N THR A 77 -5.31 -30.01 28.53
CA THR A 77 -5.35 -31.21 29.36
C THR A 77 -5.19 -32.47 28.51
N THR A 78 -5.57 -32.42 27.23
CA THR A 78 -5.53 -33.57 26.32
C THR A 78 -4.94 -33.26 24.94
N PRO A 79 -4.35 -34.26 24.25
CA PRO A 79 -3.92 -34.12 22.85
C PRO A 79 -5.06 -33.77 21.88
N GLU A 80 -6.27 -34.26 22.13
CA GLU A 80 -7.47 -33.98 21.35
C GLU A 80 -7.91 -32.51 21.44
N GLU A 81 -7.83 -31.91 22.63
CA GLU A 81 -8.04 -30.47 22.84
C GLU A 81 -7.04 -29.63 22.05
N LEU A 82 -5.76 -30.04 22.06
CA LEU A 82 -4.72 -29.36 21.28
C LEU A 82 -5.01 -29.46 19.78
N ARG A 83 -5.37 -30.63 19.27
CA ARG A 83 -5.68 -30.83 17.85
C ARG A 83 -6.88 -29.99 17.41
N THR A 84 -7.94 -29.97 18.21
CA THR A 84 -9.14 -29.17 17.96
C THR A 84 -8.79 -27.68 17.93
N LEU A 85 -8.07 -27.20 18.93
CA LEU A 85 -7.66 -25.79 19.02
C LEU A 85 -6.79 -25.36 17.85
N LEU A 86 -5.83 -26.20 17.42
CA LEU A 86 -4.99 -25.91 16.26
C LEU A 86 -5.81 -25.86 14.96
N GLY A 87 -6.78 -26.77 14.80
CA GLY A 87 -7.71 -26.76 13.67
C GLY A 87 -8.51 -25.46 13.61
N GLU A 88 -9.18 -25.09 14.72
CA GLU A 88 -9.96 -23.86 14.82
C GLU A 88 -9.13 -22.61 14.52
N ARG A 89 -7.89 -22.56 14.99
CA ARG A 89 -6.97 -21.45 14.72
C ARG A 89 -6.56 -21.37 13.27
N LEU A 90 -6.27 -22.51 12.63
CA LEU A 90 -5.96 -22.55 11.20
C LEU A 90 -7.16 -22.09 10.36
N ASP A 91 -8.36 -22.55 10.69
CA ASP A 91 -9.59 -22.13 10.01
C ASP A 91 -9.85 -20.63 10.19
N ALA A 92 -9.60 -20.09 11.38
CA ALA A 92 -9.71 -18.67 11.68
C ALA A 92 -8.68 -17.84 10.89
N ILE A 93 -7.42 -18.26 10.84
CA ILE A 93 -6.37 -17.60 10.03
C ILE A 93 -6.74 -17.62 8.55
N HIS A 94 -7.19 -18.76 8.03
CA HIS A 94 -7.60 -18.90 6.63
C HIS A 94 -8.77 -17.98 6.30
N THR A 95 -9.79 -17.94 7.17
CA THR A 95 -10.96 -17.06 7.04
C THR A 95 -10.56 -15.59 7.05
N LEU A 96 -9.74 -15.17 8.01
CA LEU A 96 -9.24 -13.81 8.12
C LEU A 96 -8.47 -13.39 6.87
N THR A 97 -7.56 -14.25 6.41
CA THR A 97 -6.74 -13.99 5.22
C THR A 97 -7.61 -13.86 3.98
N THR A 98 -8.57 -14.76 3.78
CA THR A 98 -9.50 -14.74 2.64
C THR A 98 -10.31 -13.44 2.60
N ARG A 99 -10.85 -13.01 3.75
CA ARG A 99 -11.60 -11.75 3.85
C ARG A 99 -10.71 -10.54 3.55
N THR A 100 -9.50 -10.52 4.08
CA THR A 100 -8.53 -9.44 3.85
C THR A 100 -8.17 -9.32 2.37
N MET A 101 -7.90 -10.43 1.69
CA MET A 101 -7.68 -10.43 0.24
C MET A 101 -8.89 -9.89 -0.53
N GLY A 102 -10.11 -10.29 -0.15
CA GLY A 102 -11.35 -9.78 -0.74
C GLY A 102 -11.51 -8.27 -0.57
N THR A 103 -11.20 -7.75 0.61
CA THR A 103 -11.20 -6.29 0.88
C THR A 103 -10.16 -5.57 0.03
N LEU A 104 -8.92 -6.08 -0.02
CA LEU A 104 -7.85 -5.49 -0.84
C LEU A 104 -8.21 -5.46 -2.34
N ALA A 105 -8.83 -6.52 -2.86
CA ALA A 105 -9.29 -6.58 -4.24
C ALA A 105 -10.34 -5.49 -4.54
N ARG A 106 -11.28 -5.26 -3.62
CA ARG A 106 -12.31 -4.21 -3.75
C ARG A 106 -11.69 -2.81 -3.73
N VAL A 107 -10.75 -2.55 -2.81
CA VAL A 107 -10.05 -1.26 -2.73
C VAL A 107 -9.27 -0.99 -4.02
N LYS A 108 -8.56 -1.98 -4.55
CA LYS A 108 -7.86 -1.85 -5.84
C LYS A 108 -8.80 -1.57 -7.00
N ALA A 109 -9.96 -2.23 -7.05
CA ALA A 109 -10.97 -1.99 -8.09
C ALA A 109 -11.56 -0.57 -8.02
N GLN A 110 -11.77 -0.04 -6.81
CA GLN A 110 -12.24 1.34 -6.60
C GLN A 110 -11.19 2.38 -6.99
N GLN A 111 -9.91 2.11 -6.74
CA GLN A 111 -8.81 2.99 -7.15
C GLN A 111 -8.57 2.99 -8.67
N GLY A 112 -8.82 1.86 -9.35
CA GLY A 112 -8.73 1.75 -10.81
C GLY A 112 -9.91 2.34 -11.58
N GLY A 113 -11.07 2.55 -10.93
CA GLY A 113 -12.29 3.07 -11.56
C GLY A 113 -12.38 4.60 -11.66
N ASN A 114 -11.37 5.35 -11.19
CA ASN A 114 -11.39 6.81 -11.12
C ASN A 114 -10.44 7.50 -12.14
N GLN A 115 -10.09 6.80 -13.24
CA GLN A 115 -9.45 7.41 -14.41
C GLN A 115 -10.55 7.90 -15.37
N PRO A 116 -10.75 9.23 -15.54
CA PRO A 116 -11.51 9.73 -16.67
C PRO A 116 -10.65 9.52 -17.93
N VAL A 117 -11.21 8.80 -18.90
CA VAL A 117 -10.79 8.87 -20.31
C VAL A 117 -11.73 9.85 -21.01
#